data_AF-A0A969D0D4-F1
#
_entry.id   AF-A0A969D0D4-F1
#
_cell.length_a   1.000
_cell.length_b   1.000
_cell.length_c   1.000
_cell.angle_alpha   90.00
_cell.angle_beta   90.00
_cell.angle_gamma   90.00
#
_symmetry.space_group_name_H-M   'P 1'
#
loop_
_entity.id
_entity.type
_entity.pdbx_description
1 polymer ?
#
loop_
_entity_poly.entity_id
_entity_poly.type
_entity_poly.pdbx_seq_one_letter_code
_entity_poly.pdbx_strand_id
1 'polypeptide(L)' 'MSNSMKGMSLVTLEEFSPEQVQALLSQAIELKRKKRSRIFPRSLINRNFCLIFQRPSCRTRTAFAIARRTKARRLT' A
#
# COMPACT_ATOMS: atom_id res chain seq x y z
N MET A 1 -8.49 21.65 -0.61
CA MET A 1 -8.45 20.81 -1.82
C MET A 1 -8.52 19.35 -1.41
N SER A 2 -9.61 18.67 -1.74
CA SER A 2 -9.84 17.27 -1.36
C SER A 2 -9.02 16.34 -2.25
N ASN A 3 -7.75 16.09 -1.88
CA ASN A 3 -6.84 15.18 -2.59
C ASN A 3 -7.18 13.71 -2.30
N SER A 4 -8.41 13.30 -2.61
CA SER A 4 -8.86 11.93 -2.39
C SER A 4 -8.28 11.01 -3.46
N MET A 5 -7.21 10.28 -3.14
CA MET A 5 -6.64 9.24 -4.01
C MET A 5 -7.45 7.92 -4.05
N LYS A 6 -8.72 7.97 -3.66
CA LYS A 6 -9.59 6.79 -3.61
C LYS A 6 -10.10 6.47 -5.02
N GLY A 7 -9.92 5.22 -5.44
CA GLY A 7 -10.42 4.73 -6.73
C GLY A 7 -9.48 4.96 -7.92
N MET A 8 -8.29 5.53 -7.70
CA MET A 8 -7.28 5.69 -8.75
C MET A 8 -6.40 4.45 -8.90
N SER A 9 -6.06 4.12 -10.14
CA SER A 9 -5.12 3.04 -10.48
C SER A 9 -3.72 3.62 -10.64
N LEU A 10 -2.69 2.88 -10.20
CA LEU A 10 -1.29 3.25 -10.40
C LEU A 10 -0.71 2.40 -11.53
N VAL A 11 -0.83 2.88 -12.77
CA VAL A 11 -0.25 2.21 -13.96
C VAL A 11 1.11 2.83 -14.28
N THR A 12 1.17 4.15 -14.39
CA THR A 12 2.41 4.92 -14.61
C THR A 12 2.51 6.08 -13.61
N LEU A 13 3.73 6.61 -13.42
CA LEU A 13 3.94 7.77 -12.55
C LEU A 13 3.55 9.10 -13.21
N GLU A 14 3.41 9.12 -14.54
CA GLU A 14 3.05 10.31 -15.31
C GLU A 14 1.60 10.75 -15.08
N GLU A 15 0.72 9.82 -14.69
CA GLU A 15 -0.67 10.08 -14.34
C GLU A 15 -0.83 10.78 -12.98
N PHE A 16 0.25 10.89 -12.19
CA PHE A 16 0.22 11.47 -10.86
C PHE A 16 0.83 12.86 -10.86
N SER A 17 0.13 13.81 -10.22
CA SER A 17 0.69 15.13 -9.99
C SER A 17 1.85 15.06 -8.98
N PRO A 18 2.82 15.99 -9.03
CA PRO A 18 3.94 16.00 -8.08
C PRO A 18 3.46 16.08 -6.63
N GLU A 19 2.34 16.76 -6.35
CA GLU A 19 1.73 16.82 -5.02
C GLU A 19 1.20 15.46 -4.55
N GLN A 20 0.59 14.69 -5.45
CA GLN A 20 0.09 13.34 -5.13
C GLN A 20 1.25 12.37 -4.87
N VAL A 21 2.32 12.45 -5.67
CA VAL A 21 3.55 11.68 -5.44
C VAL A 21 4.15 12.02 -4.07
N GLN A 22 4.23 13.31 -3.74
CA GLN A 22 4.72 13.75 -2.44
C GLN A 22 3.83 13.22 -1.30
N ALA A 23 2.51 13.24 -1.46
CA ALA A 23 1.58 12.67 -0.50
C ALA A 23 1.78 11.15 -0.32
N LEU A 24 2.02 10.39 -1.40
CA LEU A 24 2.34 8.96 -1.34
C LEU A 24 3.64 8.71 -0.54
N LEU A 25 4.67 9.53 -0.76
CA LEU A 25 5.95 9.43 -0.04
C LEU A 25 5.78 9.73 1.46
N SER A 26 5.08 10.82 1.81
CA SER A 26 4.79 11.17 3.20
C SER A 26 4.02 10.06 3.92
N GLN A 27 3.01 9.47 3.26
CA GLN A 27 2.27 8.34 3.80
C GLN A 27 3.17 7.10 3.97
N ALA A 28 4.04 6.79 3.02
CA ALA A 28 4.97 5.66 3.13
C ALA A 28 5.92 5.81 4.32
N ILE A 29 6.43 7.02 4.57
CA ILE A 29 7.29 7.34 5.73
C ILE A 29 6.53 7.15 7.03
N GLU A 30 5.31 7.66 7.13
CA GLU A 30 4.46 7.51 8.32
C GLU A 30 4.17 6.03 8.60
N LEU A 31 3.86 5.24 7.58
CA LEU A 31 3.63 3.80 7.72
C LEU A 31 4.89 3.04 8.15
N LYS A 32 6.06 3.43 7.64
CA LYS A 32 7.35 2.88 8.07
C LYS A 32 7.61 3.19 9.55
N ARG A 33 7.33 4.43 9.99
CA ARG A 33 7.45 4.85 11.40
C ARG A 33 6.49 4.05 12.28
N LYS A 34 5.21 3.93 11.91
CA LYS A 34 4.21 3.12 12.64
C LYS A 34 4.63 1.66 12.77
N LYS A 35 5.12 1.06 11.68
CA LYS A 35 5.65 -0.32 11.69
C LYS A 35 6.84 -0.46 12.65
N ARG A 36 7.76 0.51 12.68
CA ARG A 36 8.91 0.53 13.60
C ARG A 36 8.46 0.65 15.07
N SER A 37 7.44 1.46 15.33
CA SER A 37 6.82 1.60 16.66
C SER A 37 5.90 0.42 17.04
N ARG A 38 5.86 -0.67 16.24
CA ARG A 38 4.98 -1.84 16.42
C ARG A 38 3.47 -1.50 16.46
N ILE A 39 3.08 -0.35 15.90
CA ILE A 39 1.68 0.05 15.77
C ILE A 39 1.16 -0.44 14.41
N PHE A 40 0.20 -1.35 14.45
CA PHE A 40 -0.38 -1.99 13.25
C PHE A 40 -1.84 -1.56 13.07
N PRO A 41 -2.11 -0.47 12.33
CA PRO A 41 -3.47 -0.03 12.07
C PRO A 41 -4.19 -1.04 11.17
N ARG A 42 -5.36 -1.50 11.61
CA ARG A 42 -6.22 -2.46 10.91
C ARG A 42 -7.08 -1.78 9.83
N SER A 43 -6.45 -1.07 8.90
CA SER A 43 -7.16 -0.21 7.92
C SER A 43 -7.76 -0.97 6.72
N LEU A 44 -7.37 -2.23 6.50
CA LEU A 44 -7.80 -3.05 5.35
C LEU A 44 -8.54 -4.33 5.78
N ILE A 45 -9.26 -4.29 6.92
CA ILE A 45 -10.14 -5.39 7.30
C ILE A 45 -11.23 -5.57 6.24
N ASN A 46 -11.56 -6.81 5.92
CA ASN A 46 -12.60 -7.21 4.96
C ASN A 46 -12.39 -6.72 3.51
N ARG A 47 -11.17 -6.34 3.15
CA ARG A 47 -10.79 -6.01 1.77
C ARG A 47 -9.94 -7.14 1.19
N ASN A 48 -10.40 -7.68 0.06
CA ASN A 48 -9.67 -8.71 -0.69
C ASN A 48 -8.96 -8.07 -1.88
N PHE A 49 -7.82 -8.63 -2.27
CA PHE A 49 -7.16 -8.28 -3.52
C PHE A 49 -6.61 -9.55 -4.19
N CYS A 50 -6.50 -9.51 -5.51
CA CYS A 50 -5.89 -10.55 -6.33
C CYS A 50 -4.52 -10.07 -6.82
N LEU A 51 -3.55 -10.97 -6.90
CA LEU A 51 -2.24 -10.72 -7.53
C LEU A 51 -2.11 -11.63 -8.74
N ILE A 52 -2.00 -11.04 -9.93
CA ILE A 52 -1.85 -11.76 -11.19
C ILE A 52 -0.44 -11.49 -11.70
N PHE A 53 0.34 -12.56 -11.93
CA PHE A 53 1.71 -12.48 -12.45
C PHE A 53 1.86 -13.38 -13.67
N GLN A 54 2.23 -12.81 -14.81
CA GLN A 54 2.51 -13.56 -16.04
C GLN A 54 3.94 -14.13 -16.07
N ARG A 55 4.88 -13.49 -15.34
CA ARG A 55 6.28 -13.91 -15.18
C ARG A 55 6.61 -14.06 -13.69
N PRO A 56 7.52 -14.97 -13.31
CA PRO A 56 7.89 -15.16 -11.90
C PRO A 56 8.54 -13.89 -11.33
N SER A 57 7.96 -13.33 -10.26
CA SER A 57 8.48 -12.12 -9.59
C SER A 57 8.40 -12.25 -8.06
N CYS A 58 9.47 -12.76 -7.45
CA CYS A 58 9.51 -13.03 -6.01
C CYS A 58 9.47 -11.76 -5.15
N ARG A 59 10.16 -10.68 -5.57
CA ARG A 59 10.25 -9.43 -4.81
C ARG A 59 8.89 -8.71 -4.76
N THR A 60 8.23 -8.60 -5.89
CA THR A 60 6.92 -7.94 -6.02
C THR A 60 5.85 -8.70 -5.24
N ARG A 61 5.73 -10.01 -5.44
CA ARG A 61 4.79 -10.86 -4.69
C ARG A 61 4.98 -10.73 -3.18
N THR A 62 6.23 -10.81 -2.71
CA THR A 62 6.54 -10.76 -1.28
C THR A 62 6.25 -9.38 -0.69
N ALA A 63 6.54 -8.29 -1.40
CA ALA A 63 6.22 -6.93 -0.95
C ALA A 63 4.72 -6.75 -0.71
N PHE A 64 3.87 -7.14 -1.69
CA PHE A 64 2.41 -7.02 -1.56
C PHE A 64 1.83 -7.96 -0.50
N ALA A 65 2.34 -9.19 -0.39
CA ALA A 65 1.90 -10.15 0.63
C ALA A 65 2.19 -9.66 2.05
N ILE A 66 3.40 -9.12 2.29
CA ILE A 66 3.79 -8.55 3.59
C ILE A 66 2.98 -7.29 3.90
N ALA A 67 2.76 -6.41 2.91
CA ALA A 67 1.95 -5.22 3.07
C ALA A 67 0.53 -5.58 3.53
N ARG A 68 -0.10 -6.57 2.90
CA ARG A 68 -1.40 -7.11 3.36
C ARG A 68 -1.34 -7.64 4.76
N ARG A 69 -0.38 -8.52 5.06
CA ARG A 69 -0.27 -9.15 6.39
C ARG A 69 -0.14 -8.10 7.50
N THR A 70 0.57 -7.02 7.22
CA THR A 70 0.77 -5.89 8.14
C THR A 70 -0.54 -5.11 8.39
N LYS A 71 -1.40 -5.00 7.37
CA LYS A 71 -2.61 -4.15 7.39
C LYS A 71 -3.92 -4.89 7.70
N ALA A 72 -3.99 -6.16 7.38
CA ALA A 72 -5.17 -7.01 7.46
C ALA A 72 -4.92 -8.15 8.45
N ARG A 73 -4.26 -7.88 9.59
CA ARG A 73 -3.90 -8.89 10.59
C ARG A 73 -5.16 -9.61 11.09
N ARG A 74 -5.54 -10.69 10.39
CA ARG A 74 -6.32 -11.80 10.92
C ARG A 74 -5.33 -12.49 11.86
N LEU A 75 -5.42 -12.16 13.15
CA LEU A 75 -4.91 -13.04 14.18
C LEU A 75 -5.80 -14.29 14.11
N THR A 76 -5.29 -15.35 13.50
CA THR A 76 -5.43 -16.67 14.11
C THR A 76 -4.39 -16.73 15.21
#